data_AF-A0A8T3T0C0-F1
#
_entry.id   AF-A0A8T3T0C0-F1
#
_cell.length_a   1.000
_cell.length_b   1.000
_cell.length_c   1.000
_cell.angle_alpha   90.00
_cell.angle_beta   90.00
_cell.angle_gamma   90.00
#
_symmetry.space_group_name_H-M   'P 1'
#
loop_
_entity.id
_entity.type
_entity.pdbx_description
1 polymer ?
#
loop_
_entity_poly.entity_id
_entity_poly.type
_entity_poly.pdbx_seq_one_letter_code
_entity_poly.pdbx_strand_id
1 'polypeptide(L)'
;MSVAVQFGFSSLARGPRLLVLAALLWAAMVPVAGARAVDGTLIEHLVVSEVVTGGANASDEIIEIHNPASTALPLEGLELIYVSASGATITRRAAWALGA
;
A
#
# COMPACT_ATOMS: atom_id res chain seq x y z
N MET A 1 -2.90 -26.09 -11.98
CA MET A 1 -2.67 -26.69 -13.32
C MET A 1 -3.81 -26.21 -14.21
N SER A 2 -3.50 -25.32 -15.15
CA SER A 2 -4.50 -24.72 -16.04
C SER A 2 -4.09 -24.98 -17.49
N VAL A 3 -5.06 -25.36 -18.31
CA VAL A 3 -4.92 -25.93 -19.65
C VAL A 3 -5.65 -25.07 -20.68
N ALA A 4 -5.00 -24.94 -21.86
CA ALA A 4 -5.48 -24.57 -23.21
C ALA A 4 -5.99 -23.13 -23.42
N VAL A 5 -5.83 -22.48 -24.58
CA VAL A 5 -6.13 -22.94 -25.94
C VAL A 5 -5.21 -22.28 -26.97
N GLN A 6 -4.68 -23.09 -27.90
CA GLN A 6 -3.88 -22.64 -29.04
C GLN A 6 -4.79 -22.45 -30.25
N PHE A 7 -4.88 -21.23 -30.78
CA PHE A 7 -5.52 -20.96 -32.08
C PHE A 7 -4.47 -21.07 -33.18
N GLY A 8 -4.61 -22.08 -34.03
CA GLY A 8 -3.80 -22.24 -35.24
C GLY A 8 -4.19 -21.20 -36.28
N PHE A 9 -3.23 -20.40 -36.75
CA PHE A 9 -3.38 -19.64 -37.98
C PHE A 9 -2.69 -20.41 -39.11
N SER A 10 -3.53 -21.05 -39.93
CA SER A 10 -3.14 -21.67 -41.19
C SER A 10 -2.65 -20.61 -42.19
N SER A 11 -1.44 -20.82 -42.71
CA SER A 11 -0.96 -20.48 -44.07
C SER A 11 -1.71 -19.36 -44.81
N LEU A 12 -1.11 -18.16 -44.88
CA LEU A 12 -1.38 -17.23 -45.98
C LEU A 12 -0.16 -16.37 -46.36
N ALA A 13 0.31 -16.63 -47.58
CA ALA A 13 0.88 -15.71 -48.58
C ALA A 13 2.09 -14.80 -48.26
N ARG A 14 3.05 -14.88 -49.18
CA ARG A 14 4.30 -14.13 -49.32
C ARG A 14 4.06 -12.61 -49.47
N GLY A 15 4.78 -11.80 -48.72
CA GLY A 15 4.97 -10.37 -48.99
C GLY A 15 6.06 -9.76 -48.10
N PRO A 16 7.04 -8.99 -48.63
CA PRO A 16 8.21 -8.52 -47.89
C PRO A 16 7.95 -7.26 -47.04
N ARG A 17 6.68 -6.96 -46.72
CA ARG A 17 6.26 -5.74 -46.00
C ARG A 17 6.04 -5.97 -44.50
N LEU A 18 6.78 -6.92 -43.92
CA LEU A 18 6.70 -7.33 -42.51
C LEU A 18 8.04 -7.21 -41.78
N LEU A 19 9.00 -6.45 -42.33
CA LEU A 19 10.33 -6.28 -41.74
C LEU A 19 10.49 -5.01 -40.87
N VAL A 20 9.44 -4.22 -40.66
CA VAL A 20 9.53 -3.01 -39.82
C VAL A 20 8.82 -3.15 -38.46
N LEU A 21 7.95 -4.15 -38.26
CA LEU A 21 7.25 -4.35 -36.97
C LEU A 21 7.94 -5.34 -36.03
N ALA A 22 8.93 -6.11 -36.49
CA ALA A 22 9.64 -7.07 -35.64
C ALA A 22 10.72 -6.42 -34.74
N ALA A 23 11.14 -5.19 -35.03
CA ALA A 23 12.22 -4.52 -34.30
C ALA A 23 11.77 -3.68 -33.09
N LEU A 24 10.47 -3.38 -32.95
CA LEU A 24 9.94 -2.60 -31.82
C LEU A 24 9.39 -3.46 -30.66
N LEU A 25 9.38 -4.79 -30.82
CA LEU A 25 8.89 -5.75 -29.82
C LEU A 25 10.01 -6.48 -29.07
N TRP A 26 11.27 -6.05 -29.19
CA TRP A 26 12.37 -6.57 -28.37
C TRP A 26 12.72 -5.67 -27.16
N ALA A 27 12.35 -4.38 -27.19
CA ALA A 27 12.70 -3.43 -26.14
C ALA A 27 11.80 -3.48 -24.87
N ALA A 28 10.78 -4.35 -24.84
CA ALA A 28 9.85 -4.44 -23.69
C ALA A 28 10.35 -5.36 -22.57
N MET A 29 11.47 -6.05 -22.74
CA MET A 29 12.04 -6.96 -21.73
C MET A 29 13.26 -6.33 -21.07
N VAL A 30 13.11 -5.13 -20.53
CA VAL A 30 14.02 -4.70 -19.45
C VAL A 30 13.57 -5.50 -18.21
N PRO A 31 14.35 -6.48 -17.72
CA PRO A 31 14.08 -6.99 -16.39
C PRO A 31 14.23 -5.79 -15.45
N VAL A 32 13.15 -5.40 -14.78
CA VAL A 32 13.24 -4.52 -13.61
C VAL A 32 14.09 -5.28 -12.59
N ALA A 33 15.38 -5.01 -12.63
CA ALA A 33 16.34 -5.58 -11.71
C ALA A 33 16.07 -4.96 -10.33
N GLY A 34 15.54 -5.78 -9.43
CA GLY A 34 15.56 -5.56 -8.00
C GLY A 34 14.59 -4.49 -7.51
N ALA A 35 13.33 -4.88 -7.28
CA ALA A 35 12.72 -4.43 -6.04
C ALA A 35 13.66 -4.90 -4.93
N ARG A 36 14.35 -3.96 -4.26
CA ARG A 36 15.02 -4.31 -3.01
C ARG A 36 13.91 -4.84 -2.12
N ALA A 37 14.01 -6.11 -1.71
CA ALA A 37 13.28 -6.56 -0.55
C ALA A 37 13.70 -5.57 0.55
N VAL A 38 12.76 -4.72 0.96
CA VAL A 38 12.88 -4.05 2.24
C VAL A 38 13.13 -5.19 3.21
N ASP A 39 14.27 -5.16 3.90
CA ASP A 39 14.54 -6.14 4.94
C ASP A 39 13.34 -6.09 5.87
N GLY A 40 12.52 -7.13 5.76
CA GLY A 40 11.19 -7.18 6.32
C GLY A 40 11.33 -7.38 7.80
N THR A 41 11.80 -6.35 8.50
CA THR A 41 11.50 -6.20 9.91
C THR A 41 9.99 -6.30 9.94
N LEU A 42 9.47 -7.42 10.46
CA LEU A 42 8.05 -7.59 10.62
C LEU A 42 7.61 -6.43 11.51
N ILE A 43 6.99 -5.43 10.90
CA ILE A 43 6.48 -4.28 11.65
C ILE A 43 5.20 -4.79 12.29
N GLU A 44 5.36 -5.32 13.51
CA GLU A 44 4.28 -5.85 14.34
C GLU A 44 3.77 -4.80 15.33
N HIS A 45 3.83 -3.52 14.94
CA HIS A 45 3.32 -2.41 15.75
C HIS A 45 2.53 -1.43 14.91
N LEU A 46 1.56 -0.77 15.56
CA LEU A 46 0.81 0.33 14.97
C LEU A 46 1.73 1.54 14.75
N VAL A 47 1.47 2.30 13.70
CA VAL A 47 2.18 3.54 13.40
C VAL A 47 1.20 4.70 13.29
N VAL A 48 1.69 5.90 13.56
CA VAL A 48 1.01 7.13 13.15
C VAL A 48 1.46 7.43 11.73
N SER A 49 0.58 7.23 10.74
CA SER A 49 0.90 7.40 9.31
C SER A 49 0.72 8.83 8.84
N GLU A 50 -0.24 9.56 9.41
CA GLU A 50 -0.54 10.95 9.04
C GLU A 50 -0.95 11.77 10.26
N VAL A 51 -0.53 13.04 10.25
CA VAL A 51 -1.00 14.07 11.18
C VAL A 51 -1.39 15.29 10.34
N VAL A 52 -2.66 15.67 10.41
CA VAL A 52 -3.19 16.88 9.76
C VAL A 52 -3.51 17.91 10.83
N THR A 53 -2.96 19.10 10.66
CA THR A 53 -3.11 20.22 11.60
C THR A 53 -3.46 21.50 10.85
N GLY A 54 -3.96 22.52 11.56
CA GLY A 54 -4.11 23.86 10.99
C GLY A 54 -5.33 24.01 10.09
N GLY A 55 -6.36 23.19 10.30
CA GLY A 55 -7.68 23.41 9.72
C GLY A 55 -8.38 24.63 10.33
N ALA A 56 -9.58 24.97 9.81
CA ALA A 56 -10.30 26.17 10.26
C ALA A 56 -10.74 26.06 11.73
N ASN A 57 -10.96 24.83 12.21
CA ASN A 57 -11.21 24.54 13.61
C ASN A 57 -10.57 23.18 14.01
N ALA A 58 -10.49 22.92 15.32
CA ALA A 58 -9.87 21.70 15.86
C ALA A 58 -10.55 20.38 15.44
N SER A 59 -11.76 20.42 14.88
CA SER A 59 -12.42 19.22 14.32
C SER A 59 -11.88 18.85 12.94
N ASP A 60 -11.19 19.77 12.28
CA ASP A 60 -10.55 19.57 10.98
C ASP A 60 -9.12 19.01 11.12
N GLU A 61 -8.66 18.80 12.36
CA GLU A 61 -7.38 18.19 12.67
C GLU A 61 -7.58 16.68 12.88
N ILE A 62 -6.76 15.88 12.22
CA ILE A 62 -6.86 14.42 12.26
C ILE A 62 -5.51 13.78 12.56
N ILE A 63 -5.56 12.60 13.17
CA ILE A 63 -4.44 11.69 13.30
C ILE A 63 -4.86 10.34 12.72
N GLU A 64 -4.03 9.78 11.84
CA GLU A 64 -4.23 8.45 11.30
C GLU A 64 -3.35 7.44 12.06
N ILE A 65 -3.99 6.38 12.58
CA ILE A 65 -3.31 5.23 13.15
C ILE A 65 -3.45 4.08 12.14
N HIS A 66 -2.31 3.56 11.68
CA HIS A 66 -2.24 2.53 10.67
C HIS A 66 -1.59 1.25 11.21
N ASN A 67 -2.13 0.11 10.80
CA ASN A 67 -1.50 -1.20 11.00
C ASN A 67 -0.78 -1.61 9.70
N PRO A 68 0.55 -1.51 9.64
CA PRO A 68 1.32 -1.92 8.47
C PRO A 68 1.56 -3.43 8.40
N ALA A 69 1.17 -4.20 9.44
CA ALA A 69 1.35 -5.63 9.47
C ALA A 69 0.39 -6.37 8.52
N SER A 70 0.80 -7.56 8.08
CA SER A 70 -0.06 -8.46 7.30
C SER A 70 -1.15 -9.15 8.13
N THR A 71 -1.11 -8.99 9.46
CA THR A 71 -2.06 -9.54 10.43
C THR A 71 -2.72 -8.43 11.24
N ALA A 72 -3.90 -8.71 11.80
CA ALA A 72 -4.55 -7.77 12.70
C ALA A 72 -3.74 -7.62 14.00
N LEU A 73 -3.42 -6.38 14.37
CA LEU A 73 -2.82 -6.06 15.66
C LEU A 73 -3.90 -5.66 16.67
N PRO A 74 -3.79 -6.07 17.94
CA PRO A 74 -4.77 -5.74 18.96
C PRO A 74 -4.73 -4.24 19.29
N LEU A 75 -5.90 -3.64 19.46
CA LEU A 75 -6.04 -2.29 20.02
C LEU A 75 -6.36 -2.31 21.52
N GLU A 76 -6.70 -3.48 22.08
CA GLU A 76 -7.11 -3.64 23.46
C GLU A 76 -6.10 -3.05 24.44
N GLY A 77 -6.60 -2.28 25.41
CA GLY A 77 -5.78 -1.60 26.41
C GLY A 77 -5.10 -0.32 25.90
N LEU A 78 -5.22 0.03 24.61
CA LEU A 78 -4.72 1.29 24.09
C LEU A 78 -5.72 2.43 24.30
N GLU A 79 -5.19 3.65 24.36
CA GLU A 79 -5.96 4.89 24.44
C GLU A 79 -5.37 5.93 23.49
N LEU A 80 -6.23 6.68 22.81
CA LEU A 80 -5.85 7.89 22.10
C LEU A 80 -6.15 9.09 23.00
N ILE A 81 -5.10 9.79 23.43
CA ILE A 81 -5.20 10.93 24.34
C ILE A 81 -4.78 12.19 23.60
N TYR A 82 -5.67 13.18 23.56
CA TYR A 82 -5.35 14.54 23.17
C TYR A 82 -4.82 15.29 24.39
N VAL A 83 -3.66 15.92 24.23
CA VAL A 83 -3.09 16.84 25.22
C VAL A 83 -2.95 18.19 24.54
N SER A 84 -3.58 19.23 25.10
CA SER A 84 -3.43 20.60 24.58
C SER A 84 -1.97 21.04 24.61
N ALA A 85 -1.58 22.00 23.77
CA ALA A 85 -0.20 22.50 23.69
C ALA A 85 0.39 22.97 25.04
N SER A 86 -0.44 23.51 25.94
CA SER A 86 -0.02 23.93 27.28
C SER A 86 0.01 22.80 28.32
N GLY A 87 -0.45 21.60 27.96
CA GLY A 87 -0.63 20.47 28.87
C GLY A 87 -1.81 20.61 29.85
N ALA A 88 -2.53 21.74 29.85
CA ALA A 88 -3.59 22.02 30.81
C ALA A 88 -4.86 21.17 30.59
N THR A 89 -5.13 20.80 29.34
CA THR A 89 -6.27 19.96 28.97
C THR A 89 -5.76 18.61 28.48
N ILE A 90 -6.26 17.55 29.11
CA ILE A 90 -6.06 16.17 28.71
C ILE A 90 -7.44 15.57 28.44
N THR A 91 -7.68 15.16 27.20
CA THR A 91 -8.96 14.58 26.77
C THR A 91 -8.71 13.24 26.11
N ARG A 92 -9.36 12.20 26.63
CA ARG A 92 -9.37 10.88 25.98
C ARG A 92 -10.30 10.92 24.77
N ARG A 93 -9.75 10.67 23.57
CA ARG A 93 -10.46 10.67 22.28
C ARG A 93 -10.93 9.27 21.89
N ALA A 94 -10.18 8.23 22.27
CA ALA A 94 -10.57 6.83 22.12
C ALA A 94 -9.97 5.99 23.24
N ALA A 95 -10.65 4.89 23.60
CA ALA A 95 -10.09 3.82 24.41
C ALA A 95 -10.71 2.50 23.98
N TRP A 96 -9.86 1.48 23.88
CA TRP A 96 -10.27 0.14 23.51
C TRP A 96 -10.17 -0.73 24.75
N ALA A 97 -11.32 -1.17 25.27
CA ALA A 97 -11.36 -1.99 26.47
C ALA A 97 -10.72 -3.37 26.21
N LEU A 98 -10.20 -3.98 27.27
CA LEU A 98 -9.73 -5.35 27.23
C LEU A 98 -10.92 -6.30 27.02
N GLY A 99 -10.80 -7.24 26.09
CA GLY A 99 -11.79 -8.28 25.81
C GLY A 99 -13.12 -7.81 25.19
N ALA A 100 -13.13 -6.66 24.50
CA ALA A 100 -14.30 -6.10 23.82
C ALA A 100 -14.53 -6.67 22.42
#